data_AF-A0A7Y5QAU9-F1
#
_entry.id   AF-A0A7Y5QAU9-F1
#
_cell.length_a   1.000
_cell.length_b   1.000
_cell.length_c   1.000
_cell.angle_alpha   90.00
_cell.angle_beta   90.00
_cell.angle_gamma   90.00
#
_symmetry.space_group_name_H-M   'P 1'
#
loop_
_entity.id
_entity.type
_entity.pdbx_description
1 polymer ?
#
loop_
_entity_poly.entity_id
_entity_poly.type
_entity_poly.pdbx_seq_one_letter_code
_entity_poly.pdbx_strand_id
1 'polypeptide(L)'
;MADRNKEFPKRLTVQVTEAMDDRLEQVARGRDEAKAEVVRAALRAFLDEQEDVIGSRKHFTKAFGRRVDHIERLLSVTLWLNLQTLHLLSERLRKEQVEAGDLLADAITEGVDLHDTVSEWIETVAAGKKTEPPA
;
A
#
# COMPACT_ATOMS: atom_id res chain seq x y z
N MET A 1 13.19 -12.76 18.28
CA MET A 1 14.41 -13.55 18.55
C MET A 1 15.51 -12.98 17.67
N ALA A 2 16.36 -12.13 18.24
CA ALA A 2 17.40 -11.42 17.49
C ALA A 2 18.48 -12.39 16.98
N ASP A 3 18.85 -12.21 15.73
CA ASP A 3 19.78 -13.01 14.93
C ASP A 3 21.23 -12.81 15.45
N ARG A 4 21.54 -13.34 16.65
CA ARG A 4 22.74 -13.02 17.45
C ARG A 4 24.06 -13.51 16.87
N ASN A 5 24.05 -14.28 15.78
CA ASN A 5 25.24 -14.94 15.23
C ASN A 5 25.40 -14.73 13.72
N LYS A 6 25.08 -13.52 13.24
CA LYS A 6 25.22 -13.15 11.84
C LYS A 6 26.57 -12.46 11.62
N GLU A 7 27.42 -13.05 10.79
CA GLU A 7 28.68 -12.42 10.39
C GLU A 7 28.41 -11.23 9.46
N PHE A 8 29.06 -10.10 9.74
CA PHE A 8 28.97 -8.88 8.92
C PHE A 8 30.28 -8.67 8.16
N PRO A 9 30.44 -9.22 6.93
CA PRO A 9 31.71 -9.26 6.22
C PRO A 9 32.14 -7.91 5.61
N LYS A 10 31.26 -6.90 5.61
CA LYS A 10 31.51 -5.58 5.01
C LYS A 10 31.40 -4.50 6.06
N ARG A 11 32.38 -3.59 6.10
CA ARG A 11 32.40 -2.41 6.97
C ARG A 11 32.05 -1.16 6.18
N LEU A 12 31.09 -0.39 6.71
CA LEU A 12 30.73 0.94 6.22
C LEU A 12 31.06 1.97 7.31
N THR A 13 31.77 3.04 6.96
CA THR A 13 32.09 4.14 7.86
C THR A 13 31.42 5.40 7.35
N VAL A 14 30.63 6.07 8.20
CA VAL A 14 29.88 7.28 7.85
C VAL A 14 30.12 8.31 8.95
N GLN A 15 30.36 9.56 8.55
CA GLN A 15 30.41 10.68 9.50
C GLN A 15 28.98 11.15 9.78
N VAL A 16 28.67 11.35 11.06
CA VAL A 16 27.36 11.83 11.52
C VAL A 16 27.57 13.11 12.33
N THR A 17 26.53 13.95 12.41
CA THR A 17 26.54 15.12 13.29
C THR A 17 26.37 14.69 14.74
N GLU A 18 26.81 15.52 15.68
CA GLU A 18 26.65 15.30 17.13
C GLU A 18 25.17 15.07 17.50
N ALA A 19 24.27 15.89 16.97
CA ALA A 19 22.84 15.73 17.18
C ALA A 19 22.26 14.39 16.66
N MET A 20 22.84 13.81 15.60
CA MET A 20 22.45 12.47 15.13
C MET A 20 22.99 11.38 16.04
N ASP A 21 24.21 11.57 16.56
CA ASP A 21 24.88 10.63 17.45
C ASP A 21 24.11 10.47 18.78
N ASP A 22 23.69 11.60 19.35
CA ASP A 22 22.87 11.67 20.57
C ASP A 22 21.52 10.97 20.39
N ARG A 23 20.85 11.21 19.26
CA ARG A 23 19.57 10.58 18.92
C ARG A 23 19.71 9.07 18.77
N LEU A 24 20.78 8.61 18.12
CA LEU A 24 21.07 7.19 17.98
C LEU A 24 21.31 6.53 19.35
N GLU A 25 22.01 7.22 20.25
CA GLU A 25 22.24 6.73 21.60
C GLU A 25 20.95 6.68 22.44
N GLN A 26 20.10 7.69 22.34
CA GLN A 26 18.79 7.68 23.01
C GLN A 26 17.91 6.51 22.55
N VAL A 27 17.89 6.24 21.24
CA VAL A 27 17.15 5.09 20.68
C VAL A 27 17.75 3.76 21.12
N ALA A 28 19.07 3.64 21.17
CA ALA A 28 19.77 2.44 21.64
C ALA A 28 19.44 2.14 23.11
N ARG A 29 19.50 3.16 23.98
CA ARG A 29 19.11 3.04 25.40
C ARG A 29 17.64 2.66 25.57
N GLY A 30 16.74 3.23 24.76
CA GLY A 30 15.31 2.91 24.81
C GLY A 30 14.95 1.50 24.36
N ARG A 31 15.80 0.86 23.54
CA ARG A 31 15.60 -0.49 23.01
C ARG A 31 16.44 -1.57 23.70
N ASP A 32 17.32 -1.18 24.64
CA ASP A 32 18.31 -2.06 25.28
C ASP A 32 19.17 -2.83 24.26
N GLU A 33 19.56 -2.14 23.18
CA GLU A 33 20.33 -2.71 22.08
C GLU A 33 21.63 -1.93 21.84
N ALA A 34 22.64 -2.59 21.26
CA ALA A 34 23.86 -1.92 20.86
C ALA A 34 23.54 -0.86 19.78
N LYS A 35 24.18 0.30 19.85
CA LYS A 35 24.06 1.38 18.86
C LYS A 35 24.26 0.89 17.42
N ALA A 36 25.17 -0.07 17.22
CA ALA A 36 25.42 -0.69 15.92
C ALA A 36 24.21 -1.50 15.39
N GLU A 37 23.41 -2.13 16.25
CA GLU A 37 22.17 -2.80 15.84
C GLU A 37 21.10 -1.79 15.44
N VAL A 38 20.98 -0.68 16.16
CA VAL A 38 20.05 0.41 15.81
C VAL A 38 20.39 0.99 14.44
N VAL A 39 21.67 1.27 14.17
CA VAL A 39 22.11 1.74 12.86
C VAL A 39 21.87 0.70 11.78
N ARG A 40 22.10 -0.59 12.05
CA ARG A 40 21.79 -1.67 11.09
C ARG A 40 20.31 -1.78 10.79
N ALA A 41 19.45 -1.68 11.80
CA ALA A 41 18.00 -1.73 11.64
C ALA A 41 17.49 -0.52 10.85
N ALA A 42 17.99 0.68 11.15
CA ALA A 42 17.66 1.90 10.42
C ALA A 42 18.12 1.83 8.96
N LEU A 43 19.36 1.36 8.72
CA LEU A 43 19.88 1.20 7.37
C LEU A 43 19.10 0.15 6.58
N ARG A 44 18.70 -0.97 7.21
CA ARG A 44 17.87 -1.99 6.56
C ARG A 44 16.49 -1.43 6.23
N ALA A 45 15.83 -0.74 7.17
CA ALA A 45 14.54 -0.12 6.92
C ALA A 45 14.61 0.93 5.80
N PHE A 46 15.67 1.74 5.75
CA PHE A 46 15.89 2.68 4.67
C PHE A 46 16.12 1.98 3.32
N LEU A 47 16.93 0.92 3.28
CA LEU A 47 17.13 0.15 2.05
C LEU A 47 15.86 -0.59 1.60
N ASP A 48 15.04 -1.06 2.53
CA ASP A 48 13.73 -1.67 2.25
C ASP A 48 12.74 -0.63 1.72
N GLU A 49 12.78 0.61 2.22
CA GLU A 49 11.98 1.73 1.72
C GLU A 49 12.43 2.18 0.32
N GLN A 50 13.75 2.20 0.09
CA GLN A 50 14.34 2.51 -1.21
C GLN A 50 14.38 1.30 -2.16
N GLU A 51 13.75 0.17 -1.80
CA GLU A 51 13.76 -1.08 -2.59
C GLU A 51 13.19 -0.87 -4.01
N ASP A 52 12.24 0.06 -4.16
CA ASP A 52 11.66 0.46 -5.45
C ASP A 52 12.65 1.21 -6.36
N VAL A 53 13.62 1.93 -5.77
CA VAL A 53 14.64 2.73 -6.49
C VAL A 53 15.88 1.88 -6.82
N ILE A 54 16.19 0.87 -6.00
CA ILE A 54 17.42 0.06 -6.10
C ILE A 54 17.35 -1.02 -7.21
N GLY A 55 16.18 -1.23 -7.82
CA GLY A 55 16.11 -1.74 -9.19
C GLY A 55 16.66 -3.15 -9.42
N SER A 56 16.32 -4.12 -8.57
CA SER A 56 16.43 -5.53 -8.96
C SER A 56 15.10 -5.99 -9.57
N ARG A 57 15.10 -6.41 -10.85
CA ARG A 57 13.89 -6.91 -11.55
C ARG A 57 13.11 -7.93 -10.72
N LYS A 58 13.82 -8.81 -10.00
CA LYS A 58 13.22 -9.85 -9.15
C LYS A 58 12.49 -9.28 -7.93
N HIS A 59 12.99 -8.18 -7.36
CA HIS A 59 12.43 -7.55 -6.17
C HIS A 59 11.32 -6.57 -6.52
N PHE A 60 11.44 -5.86 -7.65
CA PHE A 60 10.33 -5.09 -8.23
C PHE A 60 9.12 -5.98 -8.47
N THR A 61 9.29 -7.16 -9.09
CA THR A 61 8.17 -8.09 -9.30
C THR A 61 7.53 -8.54 -7.98
N LYS A 62 8.31 -8.71 -6.91
CA LYS A 62 7.78 -9.11 -5.59
C LYS A 62 7.07 -7.96 -4.88
N ALA A 63 7.61 -6.75 -4.90
CA ALA A 63 6.98 -5.57 -4.31
C ALA A 63 5.71 -5.17 -5.08
N PHE A 64 5.79 -5.17 -6.41
CA PHE A 64 4.65 -4.98 -7.30
C PHE A 64 3.58 -6.05 -7.07
N GLY A 65 3.95 -7.33 -7.01
CA GLY A 65 3.03 -8.43 -6.68
C GLY A 65 2.32 -8.20 -5.35
N ARG A 66 3.07 -7.92 -4.27
CA ARG A 66 2.47 -7.60 -2.95
C ARG A 66 1.51 -6.42 -3.01
N ARG A 67 1.84 -5.38 -3.78
CA ARG A 67 0.99 -4.19 -3.92
C ARG A 67 -0.28 -4.50 -4.71
N VAL A 68 -0.17 -5.25 -5.80
CA VAL A 68 -1.32 -5.71 -6.58
C VAL A 68 -2.21 -6.60 -5.71
N ASP A 69 -1.65 -7.58 -4.99
CA ASP A 69 -2.40 -8.44 -4.07
C ASP A 69 -3.14 -7.62 -3.00
N HIS A 70 -2.51 -6.58 -2.47
CA HIS A 70 -3.13 -5.70 -1.48
C HIS A 70 -4.29 -4.89 -2.09
N ILE A 71 -4.08 -4.31 -3.27
CA ILE A 71 -5.12 -3.57 -3.99
C ILE A 71 -6.28 -4.50 -4.36
N GLU A 72 -6.00 -5.72 -4.81
CA GLU A 72 -7.00 -6.73 -5.14
C GLU A 72 -7.84 -7.08 -3.91
N ARG A 73 -7.21 -7.35 -2.76
CA ARG A 73 -7.93 -7.61 -1.50
C ARG A 73 -8.79 -6.43 -1.07
N LEU A 74 -8.24 -5.21 -1.13
CA LEU A 74 -8.99 -4.01 -0.78
C LEU A 74 -10.18 -3.81 -1.72
N LEU A 75 -10.00 -4.06 -3.01
CA LEU A 75 -11.05 -4.01 -4.01
C LEU A 75 -12.13 -5.05 -3.72
N SER A 76 -11.76 -6.31 -3.42
CA SER A 76 -12.73 -7.35 -3.05
C SER A 76 -13.55 -6.96 -1.83
N VAL A 77 -12.91 -6.44 -0.77
CA VAL A 77 -13.62 -5.97 0.44
C VAL A 77 -14.55 -4.80 0.09
N THR A 78 -14.09 -3.86 -0.72
CA THR A 78 -14.87 -2.68 -1.11
C THR A 78 -16.08 -3.09 -1.96
N LEU A 79 -15.90 -3.99 -2.93
CA LEU A 79 -16.99 -4.53 -3.74
C LEU A 79 -18.01 -5.27 -2.89
N TRP A 80 -17.55 -6.08 -1.92
CA TRP A 80 -18.44 -6.76 -0.99
C TRP A 80 -19.28 -5.78 -0.16
N LEU A 81 -18.67 -4.73 0.39
CA LEU A 81 -19.38 -3.70 1.14
C LEU A 81 -20.40 -2.95 0.26
N ASN A 82 -20.06 -2.64 -0.98
CA ASN A 82 -20.99 -2.01 -1.93
C ASN A 82 -22.16 -2.95 -2.25
N LEU A 83 -21.91 -4.23 -2.51
CA LEU A 83 -22.96 -5.22 -2.76
C LEU A 83 -23.90 -5.36 -1.56
N GLN A 84 -23.35 -5.45 -0.34
CA GLN A 84 -24.16 -5.50 0.88
C GLN A 84 -25.02 -4.24 1.06
N THR A 85 -24.47 -3.07 0.73
CA THR A 85 -25.20 -1.79 0.77
C THR A 85 -26.31 -1.77 -0.27
N LEU A 86 -26.04 -2.20 -1.50
CA LEU A 86 -27.03 -2.29 -2.57
C LEU A 86 -28.15 -3.27 -2.22
N HIS A 87 -27.79 -4.43 -1.68
CA HIS A 87 -28.75 -5.43 -1.21
C HIS A 87 -29.66 -4.85 -0.12
N LEU A 88 -29.10 -4.25 0.93
CA LEU A 88 -29.86 -3.60 2.00
C LEU A 88 -30.80 -2.51 1.45
N LEU A 89 -30.32 -1.66 0.54
CA LEU A 89 -31.13 -0.61 -0.07
C LEU A 89 -32.26 -1.21 -0.93
N SER A 90 -31.96 -2.24 -1.72
CA SER A 90 -32.93 -2.89 -2.60
C SER A 90 -34.07 -3.53 -1.80
N GLU A 91 -33.77 -4.24 -0.72
CA GLU A 91 -34.78 -4.86 0.15
C GLU A 91 -35.64 -3.79 0.84
N ARG A 92 -35.02 -2.69 1.30
CA ARG A 92 -35.73 -1.60 1.97
C ARG A 92 -36.64 -0.82 1.03
N LEU A 93 -36.22 -0.61 -0.22
CA LEU A 93 -36.96 0.18 -1.19
C LEU A 93 -38.05 -0.65 -1.87
N ARG A 94 -37.75 -1.91 -2.24
CA ARG A 94 -38.65 -2.79 -3.01
C ARG A 94 -39.53 -3.68 -2.13
N LYS A 95 -39.21 -3.83 -0.83
CA LYS A 95 -39.91 -4.71 0.13
C LYS A 95 -39.99 -6.19 -0.30
N GLU A 96 -39.12 -6.59 -1.21
CA GLU A 96 -38.97 -7.96 -1.71
C GLU A 96 -37.57 -8.45 -1.35
N GLN A 97 -37.43 -9.75 -1.06
CA GLN A 97 -36.12 -10.37 -0.86
C GLN A 97 -35.46 -10.49 -2.23
N VAL A 98 -34.40 -9.72 -2.46
CA VAL A 98 -33.62 -9.78 -3.70
C VAL A 98 -32.38 -10.60 -3.44
N GLU A 99 -32.21 -11.72 -4.14
CA GLU A 99 -31.01 -12.54 -4.04
C GLU A 99 -29.75 -11.70 -4.36
N ALA A 100 -28.74 -11.76 -3.47
CA ALA A 100 -27.50 -11.00 -3.65
C ALA A 100 -26.74 -11.41 -4.91
N GLY A 101 -26.94 -12.64 -5.41
CA GLY A 101 -26.37 -13.13 -6.67
C GLY A 101 -26.91 -12.40 -7.90
N ASP A 102 -28.21 -12.14 -7.94
CA ASP A 102 -28.86 -11.46 -9.07
C ASP A 102 -28.45 -9.98 -9.13
N LEU A 103 -28.40 -9.32 -7.97
CA LEU A 103 -27.90 -7.94 -7.88
C LEU A 103 -26.44 -7.82 -8.32
N LEU A 104 -25.62 -8.83 -7.99
CA LEU A 104 -24.23 -8.85 -8.40
C LEU A 104 -24.11 -9.07 -9.92
N ALA A 105 -24.91 -9.97 -10.49
CA ALA A 105 -24.92 -10.21 -11.93
C ALA A 105 -25.33 -8.95 -12.70
N ASP A 106 -26.41 -8.30 -12.28
CA ASP A 106 -26.88 -7.04 -12.87
C ASP A 106 -25.82 -5.94 -12.75
N ALA A 107 -25.21 -5.77 -11.57
CA ALA A 107 -24.16 -4.79 -11.35
C ALA A 107 -22.90 -5.05 -12.20
N ILE A 108 -22.55 -6.31 -12.44
CA ILE A 108 -21.43 -6.68 -13.32
C ILE A 108 -21.77 -6.32 -14.77
N THR A 109 -22.96 -6.68 -15.25
CA THR A 109 -23.39 -6.39 -16.62
C THR A 109 -23.47 -4.89 -16.87
N GLU A 110 -24.16 -4.14 -16.01
CA GLU A 110 -24.22 -2.68 -16.11
C GLU A 110 -22.82 -2.06 -16.01
N GLY A 111 -21.97 -2.57 -15.13
CA GLY A 111 -20.59 -2.10 -14.97
C GLY A 111 -19.72 -2.32 -16.22
N VAL A 112 -19.91 -3.44 -16.93
CA VAL A 112 -19.23 -3.72 -18.20
C VAL A 112 -19.73 -2.77 -19.29
N ASP A 113 -21.04 -2.57 -19.38
CA ASP A 113 -21.66 -1.72 -20.40
C ASP A 113 -21.29 -0.24 -20.20
N LEU A 114 -21.17 0.22 -18.95
CA LEU A 114 -20.77 1.58 -18.63
C LEU A 114 -19.25 1.80 -18.61
N HIS A 115 -18.43 0.74 -18.72
CA HIS A 115 -16.98 0.82 -18.48
C HIS A 115 -16.32 1.93 -19.30
N ASP A 116 -16.58 1.96 -20.60
CA ASP A 116 -15.97 2.91 -21.54
C ASP A 116 -16.38 4.36 -21.20
N THR A 117 -17.66 4.56 -20.86
CA THR A 117 -18.19 5.89 -20.49
C THR A 117 -17.58 6.38 -19.17
N VAL A 118 -17.51 5.50 -18.17
CA VAL A 118 -16.89 5.81 -16.88
C VAL A 118 -15.41 6.12 -17.05
N SER A 119 -14.70 5.35 -17.87
CA SER A 119 -13.29 5.59 -18.16
C SER A 119 -13.07 6.95 -18.84
N GLU A 120 -13.91 7.31 -19.80
CA GLU A 120 -13.85 8.61 -20.47
C GLU A 120 -14.08 9.77 -19.49
N TRP A 121 -15.03 9.64 -18.57
CA TRP A 121 -15.27 10.64 -17.52
C TRP A 121 -14.13 10.76 -16.53
N ILE A 122 -13.54 9.63 -16.11
CA ILE A 122 -12.37 9.62 -15.22
C ILE A 122 -11.21 10.37 -15.87
N GLU A 123 -10.90 10.08 -17.14
CA GLU A 123 -9.81 10.74 -17.86
C GLU A 123 -10.09 12.24 -18.04
N THR A 124 -11.34 12.61 -18.35
CA THR A 124 -11.75 14.01 -18.47
C THR A 124 -11.53 14.79 -17.16
N VAL A 125 -11.94 14.22 -16.02
CA VAL A 125 -11.75 14.84 -14.71
C VAL A 125 -10.27 14.86 -14.31
N ALA A 126 -9.53 13.80 -14.61
CA ALA A 126 -8.09 13.72 -14.32
C ALA A 126 -7.28 14.74 -15.12
N ALA A 127 -7.64 14.96 -16.39
CA ALA A 127 -7.06 16.00 -17.22
C ALA A 127 -7.35 17.40 -16.66
N GLY A 128 -8.58 17.67 -16.22
CA GLY A 128 -8.96 18.95 -15.60
C GLY A 128 -8.22 19.24 -14.29
N LYS A 129 -7.90 18.23 -13.48
CA LYS A 129 -7.10 18.39 -12.24
C LYS A 129 -5.62 18.62 -12.49
N LYS A 130 -5.07 18.16 -13.61
CA LYS A 130 -3.67 18.44 -14.00
C LYS A 130 -3.47 19.86 -14.53
N THR A 131 -4.54 20.55 -14.91
CA THR A 131 -4.48 21.91 -15.49
C THR A 131 -4.60 23.04 -14.48
N GLU A 132 -4.82 22.78 -13.19
CA GLU A 132 -4.69 23.81 -12.15
C GLU A 132 -3.22 23.86 -11.67
N PRO A 133 -2.49 24.97 -11.93
CA PRO A 133 -1.17 25.15 -11.36
C PRO A 133 -1.30 25.32 -9.84
N PRO A 134 -0.38 24.76 -9.04
CA PRO A 134 -0.35 25.05 -7.61
C PRO A 134 -0.10 26.55 -7.42
N ALA A 135 -1.05 27.22 -6.77
CA ALA A 135 -0.94 28.61 -6.32
C ALA A 135 0.03 28.75 -5.14
#